data_AF-A0A292PZ79-F1
#
_entry.id   AF-A0A292PZ79-F1
#
_cell.length_a   1.000
_cell.length_b   1.000
_cell.length_c   1.000
_cell.angle_alpha   90.00
_cell.angle_beta   90.00
_cell.angle_gamma   90.00
#
_symmetry.space_group_name_H-M   'P 1'
#
loop_
_entity.id
_entity.type
_entity.pdbx_description
1 polymer ?
#
loop_
_entity_poly.entity_id
_entity_poly.type
_entity_poly.pdbx_seq_one_letter_code
_entity_poly.pdbx_strand_id
1 'polypeptide(L)'
;REPGTGNWLLQGPGYIDWKEGRRGLLWLHGIRDATVVEDVEELCNSKDDHALAYFYFTFSDSEKQNLENMLLSIIGQLPKRPSELGLPAAVVDLYNSTGAIGKSANTKALKDVLSHIIKGFKKTFIILDALDEFPKAMRGGLLSWIGELRADHNQGSLSVLVTSRPEGDIIGSLGLLDPFAISLQSSTIDPDIRAYILNSLAKKDGLKEFSQEIKSEIEETLVSGSQGMFRWVDCLLRILEECITPKSVRDTLKELPEDLDSIYVRILDTIPKKQKEYIRRAMNWLVFSAEPLTLGQLAEVVGIQYDVDKYSEDSENRVDT
;
A
#
# COMPACT_ATOMS: atom_id res chain seq x y z
N ARG A 1 -5.73 14.00 -2.21
CA ARG A 1 -5.87 13.47 -3.58
C ARG A 1 -5.98 14.67 -4.50
N GLU A 2 -5.19 14.73 -5.57
CA GLU A 2 -5.32 15.80 -6.56
C GLU A 2 -6.51 15.47 -7.47
N PRO A 3 -7.48 16.36 -7.67
CA PRO A 3 -8.58 16.11 -8.60
C PRO A 3 -8.05 15.81 -10.01
N GLY A 4 -8.49 14.71 -10.60
CA GLY A 4 -8.14 14.31 -11.97
C GLY A 4 -6.96 13.33 -12.11
N THR A 5 -6.19 13.06 -11.04
CA THR A 5 -5.12 12.04 -11.06
C THR A 5 -5.66 10.64 -10.76
N GLY A 6 -5.06 9.60 -11.34
CA GLY A 6 -5.42 8.18 -11.19
C GLY A 6 -6.42 7.67 -12.24
N ASN A 7 -6.98 8.55 -13.06
CA ASN A 7 -7.97 8.19 -14.08
C ASN A 7 -7.40 7.30 -15.19
N TRP A 8 -6.12 7.46 -15.51
CA TRP A 8 -5.45 6.66 -16.53
C TRP A 8 -5.51 5.16 -16.20
N LEU A 9 -5.50 4.80 -14.90
CA LEU A 9 -5.60 3.41 -14.48
C LEU A 9 -7.00 2.87 -14.75
N LEU A 10 -8.03 3.59 -14.32
CA LEU A 10 -9.43 3.18 -14.47
C LEU A 10 -9.87 3.13 -15.95
N GLN A 11 -9.24 3.93 -16.81
CA GLN A 11 -9.48 3.95 -18.25
C GLN A 11 -8.55 3.01 -19.03
N GLY A 12 -7.58 2.40 -18.36
CA GLY A 12 -6.60 1.52 -18.98
C GLY A 12 -7.23 0.21 -19.45
N PRO A 13 -6.84 -0.32 -20.62
CA PRO A 13 -7.42 -1.55 -21.16
C PRO A 13 -7.24 -2.75 -20.22
N GLY A 14 -6.10 -2.83 -19.53
CA GLY A 14 -5.85 -3.88 -18.54
C GLY A 14 -6.81 -3.89 -17.37
N TYR A 15 -7.11 -2.70 -16.84
CA TYR A 15 -8.05 -2.54 -15.75
C TYR A 15 -9.48 -2.85 -16.19
N ILE A 16 -9.89 -2.33 -17.35
CA ILE A 16 -11.22 -2.57 -17.91
C ILE A 16 -11.42 -4.07 -18.18
N ASP A 17 -10.46 -4.73 -18.83
CA ASP A 17 -10.50 -6.17 -19.10
C ASP A 17 -10.60 -7.00 -17.81
N TRP A 18 -9.88 -6.59 -16.77
CA TRP A 18 -9.95 -7.21 -15.45
C TRP A 18 -11.32 -6.99 -14.77
N LYS A 19 -11.84 -5.75 -14.81
CA LYS A 19 -13.12 -5.36 -14.21
C LYS A 19 -14.29 -6.11 -14.87
N GLU A 20 -14.25 -6.27 -16.19
CA GLU A 20 -15.24 -7.03 -16.96
C GLU A 20 -15.08 -8.55 -16.85
N GLY A 21 -14.00 -9.04 -16.23
CA GLY A 21 -13.76 -10.47 -16.05
C GLY A 21 -13.19 -11.20 -17.26
N ARG A 22 -12.74 -10.46 -18.28
CA ARG A 22 -11.96 -11.03 -19.39
C ARG A 22 -10.61 -11.54 -18.89
N ARG A 23 -10.08 -10.94 -17.82
CA ARG A 23 -8.90 -11.41 -17.09
C ARG A 23 -9.20 -11.61 -15.61
N GLY A 24 -8.70 -12.72 -15.05
CA GLY A 24 -8.94 -13.10 -13.66
C GLY A 24 -7.92 -12.56 -12.66
N LEU A 25 -6.74 -12.11 -13.11
CA LEU A 25 -5.67 -11.60 -12.26
C LEU A 25 -5.04 -10.35 -12.87
N LEU A 26 -5.03 -9.28 -12.08
CA LEU A 26 -4.36 -8.01 -12.38
C LEU A 26 -3.29 -7.78 -11.31
N TRP A 27 -2.07 -7.48 -11.74
CA TRP A 27 -0.97 -7.13 -10.84
C TRP A 27 -0.55 -5.69 -11.11
N LEU A 28 -0.76 -4.82 -10.12
CA LEU A 28 -0.30 -3.44 -10.13
C LEU A 28 1.01 -3.38 -9.35
N HIS A 29 2.13 -3.03 -9.98
CA HIS A 29 3.37 -2.90 -9.24
C HIS A 29 3.87 -1.47 -9.18
N GLY A 30 3.99 -0.92 -7.95
CA GLY A 30 4.61 0.38 -7.68
C GLY A 30 3.87 1.35 -6.75
N ILE A 31 2.57 1.22 -6.49
CA ILE A 31 1.80 2.15 -5.61
C ILE A 31 0.62 1.40 -4.94
N ARG A 32 0.22 1.84 -3.74
CA ARG A 32 -1.06 1.50 -3.10
C ARG A 32 -2.19 2.30 -3.71
N ASP A 33 -3.24 1.65 -4.21
CA ASP A 33 -4.30 2.38 -4.91
C ASP A 33 -5.69 2.22 -4.29
N ALA A 34 -6.05 3.20 -3.44
CA ALA A 34 -7.40 3.36 -2.93
C ALA A 34 -8.43 3.64 -4.04
N THR A 35 -7.99 4.16 -5.20
CA THR A 35 -8.87 4.48 -6.35
C THR A 35 -9.59 3.25 -6.88
N VAL A 36 -8.90 2.11 -6.93
CA VAL A 36 -9.50 0.87 -7.43
C VAL A 36 -10.54 0.32 -6.47
N VAL A 37 -10.28 0.42 -5.16
CA VAL A 37 -11.25 -0.03 -4.14
C VAL A 37 -12.53 0.80 -4.25
N GLU A 38 -12.42 2.12 -4.31
CA GLU A 38 -13.58 3.03 -4.44
C GLU A 38 -14.40 2.76 -5.71
N ASP A 39 -13.76 2.62 -6.87
CA ASP A 39 -14.46 2.37 -8.14
C ASP A 39 -15.17 0.99 -8.17
N VAL A 40 -14.54 -0.04 -7.63
CA VAL A 40 -15.14 -1.39 -7.57
C VAL A 40 -16.24 -1.44 -6.52
N GLU A 41 -16.09 -0.71 -5.41
CA GLU A 41 -17.12 -0.57 -4.38
C GLU A 41 -18.37 0.09 -4.94
N GLU A 42 -18.23 1.18 -5.72
CA GLU A 42 -19.33 1.83 -6.43
C GLU A 42 -20.05 0.86 -7.39
N LEU A 43 -19.29 0.11 -8.21
CA LEU A 43 -19.85 -0.92 -9.08
C LEU A 43 -20.65 -1.96 -8.29
N CYS A 44 -20.07 -2.45 -7.20
CA CYS A 44 -20.66 -3.47 -6.35
C CYS A 44 -21.96 -2.94 -5.71
N ASN A 45 -21.96 -1.70 -5.20
CA ASN A 45 -23.16 -1.07 -4.64
C ASN A 45 -24.29 -0.86 -5.66
N SER A 46 -23.96 -0.81 -6.96
CA SER A 46 -24.96 -0.71 -8.04
C SER A 46 -25.54 -2.05 -8.51
N LYS A 47 -24.95 -3.19 -8.12
CA LYS A 47 -25.31 -4.53 -8.62
C LYS A 47 -25.34 -5.57 -7.51
N ASP A 48 -26.53 -6.03 -7.14
CA ASP A 48 -26.74 -6.96 -6.02
C ASP A 48 -26.03 -8.32 -6.16
N ASP A 49 -25.70 -8.73 -7.39
CA ASP A 49 -25.05 -10.01 -7.71
C ASP A 49 -23.50 -9.94 -7.78
N HIS A 50 -22.90 -8.78 -7.46
CA HIS A 50 -21.45 -8.57 -7.42
C HIS A 50 -20.95 -8.40 -5.99
N ALA A 51 -19.82 -8.98 -5.61
CA ALA A 51 -19.23 -8.80 -4.27
C ALA A 51 -17.81 -8.25 -4.33
N LEU A 52 -17.41 -7.52 -3.30
CA LEU A 52 -16.06 -6.99 -3.10
C LEU A 52 -15.55 -7.38 -1.73
N ALA A 53 -14.30 -7.82 -1.67
CA ALA A 53 -13.50 -7.85 -0.46
C ALA A 53 -12.11 -7.30 -0.76
N TYR A 54 -11.50 -6.67 0.24
CA TYR A 54 -10.14 -6.16 0.15
C TYR A 54 -9.37 -6.41 1.44
N PHE A 55 -8.06 -6.57 1.30
CA PHE A 55 -7.14 -6.71 2.42
C PHE A 55 -5.87 -5.93 2.15
N TYR A 56 -5.37 -5.24 3.17
CA TYR A 56 -4.13 -4.47 3.10
C TYR A 56 -3.11 -5.09 4.05
N PHE A 57 -1.99 -5.55 3.51
CA PHE A 57 -0.85 -6.02 4.29
C PHE A 57 -0.04 -4.82 4.79
N THR A 58 0.55 -4.94 5.98
CA THR A 58 1.46 -3.91 6.51
C THR A 58 2.56 -4.53 7.35
N PHE A 59 3.77 -3.97 7.29
CA PHE A 59 4.87 -4.33 8.19
C PHE A 59 4.58 -4.03 9.67
N SER A 60 3.67 -3.10 9.93
CA SER A 60 3.41 -2.57 11.28
C SER A 60 2.43 -3.39 12.12
N ASP A 61 1.85 -4.46 11.56
CA ASP A 61 0.78 -5.22 12.19
C ASP A 61 0.89 -6.70 11.81
N SER A 62 1.32 -7.53 12.78
CA SER A 62 1.49 -8.97 12.58
C SER A 62 0.18 -9.69 12.25
N GLU A 63 -0.96 -9.16 12.70
CA GLU A 63 -2.27 -9.74 12.37
C GLU A 63 -2.59 -9.53 10.88
N LYS A 64 -2.06 -8.46 10.27
CA LYS A 64 -2.11 -8.19 8.83
C LYS A 64 -1.02 -8.89 8.04
N GLN A 65 -0.21 -9.73 8.68
CA GLN A 65 0.82 -10.56 8.07
C GLN A 65 0.49 -12.06 8.17
N ASN A 66 -0.76 -12.38 8.44
CA ASN A 66 -1.24 -13.74 8.67
C ASN A 66 -2.31 -14.15 7.63
N LEU A 67 -2.11 -15.33 7.01
CA LEU A 67 -3.00 -15.85 5.97
C LEU A 67 -4.41 -16.16 6.50
N GLU A 68 -4.52 -16.73 7.70
CA GLU A 68 -5.81 -17.07 8.33
C GLU A 68 -6.62 -15.82 8.62
N ASN A 69 -5.98 -14.78 9.17
CA ASN A 69 -6.62 -13.49 9.41
C ASN A 69 -7.06 -12.79 8.12
N MET A 70 -6.24 -12.86 7.07
CA MET A 70 -6.62 -12.37 5.75
C MET A 70 -7.86 -13.10 5.21
N LEU A 71 -7.87 -14.44 5.26
CA LEU A 71 -9.01 -15.25 4.82
C LEU A 71 -10.27 -14.91 5.64
N LEU A 72 -10.17 -14.85 6.96
CA LEU A 72 -11.28 -14.49 7.86
C LEU A 72 -11.83 -13.09 7.55
N SER A 73 -10.93 -12.11 7.30
CA SER A 73 -11.32 -10.76 6.92
C SER A 73 -12.08 -10.72 5.59
N ILE A 74 -11.59 -11.43 4.58
CA ILE A 74 -12.26 -11.55 3.27
C ILE A 74 -13.63 -12.22 3.42
N ILE A 75 -13.68 -13.36 4.14
CA ILE A 75 -14.93 -14.09 4.42
C ILE A 75 -15.93 -13.20 5.17
N GLY A 76 -15.48 -12.34 6.08
CA GLY A 76 -16.34 -11.42 6.80
C GLY A 76 -16.86 -10.23 5.98
N GLN A 77 -16.23 -9.91 4.85
CA GLN A 77 -16.62 -8.79 3.98
C GLN A 77 -17.66 -9.20 2.93
N LEU A 78 -17.51 -10.37 2.32
CA LEU A 78 -18.37 -10.81 1.21
C LEU A 78 -19.87 -10.96 1.56
N PRO A 79 -20.29 -11.44 2.75
CA PRO A 79 -21.69 -11.62 3.10
C PRO A 79 -22.45 -10.33 3.46
N LYS A 80 -21.81 -9.14 3.44
CA LYS A 80 -22.36 -7.91 4.03
C LYS A 80 -23.54 -7.25 3.30
N ARG A 81 -24.23 -7.94 2.37
CA ARG A 81 -25.41 -7.35 1.72
C ARG A 81 -26.74 -7.75 2.34
N PRO A 82 -27.70 -6.82 2.46
CA PRO A 82 -28.85 -6.98 3.35
C PRO A 82 -30.03 -7.75 2.72
N SER A 83 -29.94 -8.15 1.45
CA SER A 83 -31.06 -8.74 0.72
C SER A 83 -31.02 -10.27 0.78
N GLU A 84 -31.77 -10.80 1.73
CA GLU A 84 -32.45 -12.11 1.74
C GLU A 84 -31.65 -13.41 1.93
N LEU A 85 -30.33 -13.44 1.72
CA LEU A 85 -29.53 -14.60 2.13
C LEU A 85 -28.89 -14.33 3.49
N GLY A 86 -29.33 -15.04 4.53
CA GLY A 86 -28.60 -15.09 5.80
C GLY A 86 -27.13 -15.53 5.60
N LEU A 87 -26.35 -15.58 6.69
CA LEU A 87 -24.96 -16.08 6.63
C LEU A 87 -24.89 -17.39 5.82
N PRO A 88 -23.99 -17.50 4.83
CA PRO A 88 -23.87 -18.72 4.03
C PRO A 88 -23.76 -19.94 4.92
N ALA A 89 -24.48 -21.02 4.59
CA ALA A 89 -24.52 -22.24 5.41
C ALA A 89 -23.11 -22.75 5.75
N ALA A 90 -22.17 -22.65 4.81
CA ALA A 90 -20.76 -22.99 5.02
C ALA A 90 -20.08 -22.20 6.16
N VAL A 91 -20.42 -20.91 6.35
CA VAL A 91 -19.91 -20.09 7.46
C VAL A 91 -20.52 -20.54 8.79
N VAL A 92 -21.83 -20.83 8.79
CA VAL A 92 -22.55 -21.34 9.97
C VAL A 92 -22.03 -22.72 10.37
N ASP A 93 -21.78 -23.61 9.41
CA ASP A 93 -21.23 -24.95 9.62
C ASP A 93 -19.79 -24.88 10.13
N LEU A 94 -18.97 -23.96 9.61
CA LEU A 94 -17.62 -23.74 10.11
C LEU A 94 -17.65 -23.25 11.57
N TYR A 95 -18.51 -22.28 11.88
CA TYR A 95 -18.69 -21.79 13.25
C TYR A 95 -19.16 -22.89 14.21
N ASN A 96 -20.13 -23.71 13.80
CA ASN A 96 -20.67 -24.80 14.61
C ASN A 96 -19.65 -25.94 14.81
N SER A 97 -18.86 -26.26 13.79
CA SER A 97 -17.86 -27.34 13.83
C SER A 97 -16.59 -26.96 14.59
N THR A 98 -16.22 -25.68 14.63
CA THR A 98 -15.05 -25.19 15.37
C THR A 98 -15.33 -25.00 16.85
N GLY A 99 -16.60 -24.90 17.26
CA GLY A 99 -17.00 -24.63 18.65
C GLY A 99 -16.59 -23.21 19.03
N ALA A 100 -17.56 -22.30 19.03
CA ALA A 100 -17.32 -20.86 19.15
C ALA A 100 -16.36 -20.46 20.29
N ILE A 101 -15.45 -19.55 19.92
CA ILE A 101 -14.47 -18.80 20.73
C ILE A 101 -13.18 -19.58 21.07
N GLY A 102 -12.11 -19.28 20.33
CA GLY A 102 -10.73 -19.52 20.75
C GLY A 102 -9.94 -20.62 20.03
N LYS A 103 -10.53 -21.33 19.05
CA LYS A 103 -9.79 -22.28 18.19
C LYS A 103 -9.67 -21.73 16.78
N SER A 104 -8.43 -21.59 16.29
CA SER A 104 -8.20 -21.22 14.89
C SER A 104 -8.82 -22.26 13.96
N ALA A 105 -9.63 -21.81 13.01
CA ALA A 105 -10.14 -22.65 11.95
C ALA A 105 -8.96 -23.08 11.08
N ASN A 106 -8.89 -24.36 10.72
CA ASN A 106 -7.85 -24.85 9.79
C ASN A 106 -7.86 -24.01 8.51
N THR A 107 -6.71 -23.46 8.11
CA THR A 107 -6.51 -22.71 6.85
C THR A 107 -7.22 -23.37 5.66
N LYS A 108 -7.20 -24.71 5.53
CA LYS A 108 -7.90 -25.42 4.45
C LYS A 108 -9.41 -25.20 4.49
N ALA A 109 -10.03 -25.30 5.67
CA ALA A 109 -11.46 -25.08 5.83
C ALA A 109 -11.85 -23.63 5.49
N LEU A 110 -11.00 -22.66 5.85
CA LEU A 110 -11.21 -21.25 5.47
C LEU A 110 -11.15 -21.06 3.94
N LYS A 111 -10.19 -21.67 3.27
CA LYS A 111 -10.11 -21.67 1.79
C LYS A 111 -11.37 -22.27 1.16
N ASP A 112 -11.83 -23.41 1.67
CA ASP A 112 -13.02 -24.11 1.17
C ASP A 112 -14.30 -23.27 1.35
N VAL A 113 -14.46 -22.65 2.52
CA VAL A 113 -15.58 -21.75 2.83
C VAL A 113 -15.55 -20.52 1.91
N LEU A 114 -14.39 -19.89 1.74
CA LEU A 114 -14.26 -18.74 0.84
C LEU A 114 -14.62 -19.11 -0.60
N SER A 115 -14.14 -20.25 -1.12
CA SER A 115 -14.50 -20.72 -2.46
C SER A 115 -16.01 -20.95 -2.59
N HIS A 116 -16.67 -21.49 -1.56
CA HIS A 116 -18.11 -21.66 -1.56
C HIS A 116 -18.87 -20.32 -1.60
N ILE A 117 -18.43 -19.33 -0.82
CA ILE A 117 -19.03 -17.98 -0.81
C ILE A 117 -18.90 -17.31 -2.18
N ILE A 118 -17.71 -17.36 -2.79
CA ILE A 118 -17.46 -16.77 -4.12
C ILE A 118 -18.42 -17.35 -5.17
N LYS A 119 -18.69 -18.66 -5.12
CA LYS A 119 -19.63 -19.33 -6.04
C LYS A 119 -21.10 -18.87 -5.89
N GLY A 120 -21.43 -18.20 -4.79
CA GLY A 120 -22.75 -17.60 -4.56
C GLY A 120 -22.98 -16.29 -5.31
N PHE A 121 -21.94 -15.65 -5.81
CA PHE A 121 -22.03 -14.39 -6.56
C PHE A 121 -21.80 -14.61 -8.05
N LYS A 122 -22.41 -13.76 -8.88
CA LYS A 122 -22.11 -13.75 -10.32
C LYS A 122 -20.69 -13.28 -10.57
N LYS A 123 -20.23 -12.31 -9.77
CA LYS A 123 -18.91 -11.71 -9.86
C LYS A 123 -18.37 -11.40 -8.46
N THR A 124 -17.14 -11.78 -8.17
CA THR A 124 -16.44 -11.39 -6.96
C THR A 124 -15.13 -10.70 -7.29
N PHE A 125 -14.85 -9.60 -6.61
CA PHE A 125 -13.58 -8.90 -6.64
C PHE A 125 -12.84 -9.12 -5.32
N ILE A 126 -11.57 -9.50 -5.42
CA ILE A 126 -10.68 -9.61 -4.26
C ILE A 126 -9.47 -8.72 -4.52
N ILE A 127 -9.25 -7.72 -3.68
CA ILE A 127 -8.11 -6.79 -3.79
C ILE A 127 -7.15 -7.06 -2.63
N LEU A 128 -5.91 -7.41 -2.97
CA LEU A 128 -4.82 -7.67 -2.03
C LEU A 128 -3.75 -6.58 -2.18
N ASP A 129 -3.76 -5.60 -1.29
CA ASP A 129 -2.91 -4.40 -1.35
C ASP A 129 -1.62 -4.60 -0.53
N ALA A 130 -0.49 -4.24 -1.14
CA ALA A 130 0.88 -4.30 -0.61
C ALA A 130 1.37 -5.71 -0.25
N LEU A 131 1.19 -6.68 -1.16
CA LEU A 131 1.59 -8.08 -0.95
C LEU A 131 3.08 -8.26 -0.61
N ASP A 132 3.95 -7.31 -0.97
CA ASP A 132 5.35 -7.31 -0.54
C ASP A 132 5.54 -7.15 0.97
N GLU A 133 4.56 -6.59 1.68
CA GLU A 133 4.58 -6.45 3.15
C GLU A 133 4.21 -7.75 3.89
N PHE A 134 3.80 -8.80 3.16
CA PHE A 134 3.60 -10.13 3.73
C PHE A 134 4.94 -10.85 3.97
N PRO A 135 5.13 -11.59 5.09
CA PRO A 135 6.41 -12.19 5.44
C PRO A 135 6.98 -13.07 4.33
N LYS A 136 8.16 -12.71 3.83
CA LYS A 136 8.84 -13.36 2.70
C LYS A 136 8.95 -14.88 2.85
N ALA A 137 9.21 -15.37 4.07
CA ALA A 137 9.32 -16.81 4.36
C ALA A 137 8.00 -17.59 4.13
N MET A 138 6.85 -16.94 4.30
CA MET A 138 5.52 -17.57 4.14
C MET A 138 4.83 -17.16 2.83
N ARG A 139 5.33 -16.13 2.14
CA ARG A 139 4.72 -15.53 0.95
C ARG A 139 4.49 -16.50 -0.20
N GLY A 140 5.33 -17.53 -0.33
CA GLY A 140 5.14 -18.60 -1.32
C GLY A 140 3.79 -19.33 -1.17
N GLY A 141 3.34 -19.57 0.07
CA GLY A 141 2.05 -20.22 0.33
C GLY A 141 0.85 -19.34 -0.06
N LEU A 142 0.96 -18.02 0.16
CA LEU A 142 -0.04 -17.05 -0.28
C LEU A 142 -0.13 -16.98 -1.81
N LEU A 143 1.03 -16.91 -2.49
CA LEU A 143 1.10 -16.86 -3.95
C LEU A 143 0.57 -18.14 -4.60
N SER A 144 0.89 -19.32 -4.05
CA SER A 144 0.31 -20.61 -4.47
C SER A 144 -1.20 -20.59 -4.35
N TRP A 145 -1.72 -20.12 -3.22
CA TRP A 145 -3.15 -20.04 -2.98
C TRP A 145 -3.87 -19.09 -3.94
N ILE A 146 -3.28 -17.95 -4.31
CA ILE A 146 -3.86 -17.06 -5.33
C ILE A 146 -4.01 -17.80 -6.66
N GLY A 147 -3.04 -18.64 -7.02
CA GLY A 147 -3.09 -19.51 -8.19
C GLY A 147 -4.20 -20.57 -8.09
N GLU A 148 -4.27 -21.29 -6.96
CA GLU A 148 -5.32 -22.27 -6.65
C GLU A 148 -6.71 -21.64 -6.77
N LEU A 149 -6.90 -20.50 -6.10
CA LEU A 149 -8.16 -19.77 -6.09
C LEU A 149 -8.59 -19.39 -7.52
N ARG A 150 -7.67 -18.90 -8.34
CA ARG A 150 -8.00 -18.59 -9.73
C ARG A 150 -8.41 -19.83 -10.53
N ALA A 151 -7.73 -20.95 -10.31
CA ALA A 151 -8.02 -22.20 -11.03
C ALA A 151 -9.36 -22.82 -10.62
N ASP A 152 -9.78 -22.65 -9.37
CA ASP A 152 -11.03 -23.19 -8.81
C ASP A 152 -12.30 -22.44 -9.26
N HIS A 153 -12.16 -21.30 -9.93
CA HIS A 153 -13.25 -20.43 -10.33
C HIS A 153 -13.27 -20.16 -11.84
N ASN A 154 -14.47 -20.09 -12.42
CA ASN A 154 -14.64 -19.86 -13.85
C ASN A 154 -14.11 -18.48 -14.25
N GLN A 155 -13.59 -18.38 -15.47
CA GLN A 155 -13.25 -17.09 -16.05
C GLN A 155 -14.49 -16.19 -16.05
N GLY A 156 -14.32 -14.97 -15.55
CA GLY A 156 -15.42 -14.01 -15.42
C GLY A 156 -16.07 -13.98 -14.05
N SER A 157 -16.09 -15.06 -13.24
CA SER A 157 -16.73 -15.02 -11.92
C SER A 157 -15.84 -14.45 -10.82
N LEU A 158 -14.52 -14.54 -10.96
CA LEU A 158 -13.56 -14.01 -9.99
C LEU A 158 -12.56 -13.08 -10.67
N SER A 159 -12.33 -11.92 -10.07
CA SER A 159 -11.29 -10.96 -10.44
C SER A 159 -10.44 -10.64 -9.22
N VAL A 160 -9.18 -11.08 -9.24
CA VAL A 160 -8.20 -10.81 -8.19
C VAL A 160 -7.29 -9.67 -8.64
N LEU A 161 -7.08 -8.69 -7.78
CA LEU A 161 -6.09 -7.64 -7.96
C LEU A 161 -5.06 -7.77 -6.85
N VAL A 162 -3.79 -7.74 -7.23
CA VAL A 162 -2.67 -7.70 -6.29
C VAL A 162 -1.90 -6.40 -6.53
N THR A 163 -1.57 -5.67 -5.47
CA THR A 163 -0.55 -4.62 -5.55
C THR A 163 0.70 -5.08 -4.81
N SER A 164 1.88 -4.76 -5.35
CA SER A 164 3.14 -4.98 -4.62
C SER A 164 4.31 -4.20 -5.22
N ARG A 165 5.45 -4.20 -4.53
CA ARG A 165 6.74 -3.99 -5.17
C ARG A 165 7.12 -5.17 -6.08
N PRO A 166 7.90 -4.95 -7.15
CA PRO A 166 8.35 -6.02 -8.05
C PRO A 166 9.54 -6.79 -7.45
N GLU A 167 9.31 -7.49 -6.33
CA GLU A 167 10.33 -8.35 -5.72
C GLU A 167 10.50 -9.67 -6.49
N GLY A 168 11.70 -10.24 -6.50
CA GLY A 168 12.06 -11.38 -7.36
C GLY A 168 11.17 -12.61 -7.19
N ASP A 169 10.76 -12.96 -5.96
CA ASP A 169 9.86 -14.08 -5.71
C ASP A 169 8.41 -13.80 -6.09
N ILE A 170 7.97 -12.53 -6.02
CA ILE A 170 6.65 -12.11 -6.50
C ILE A 170 6.62 -12.14 -8.02
N ILE A 171 7.63 -11.56 -8.69
CA ILE A 171 7.80 -11.62 -10.15
C ILE A 171 7.78 -13.08 -10.60
N GLY A 172 8.61 -13.92 -9.97
CA GLY A 172 8.74 -15.33 -10.34
C GLY A 172 7.44 -16.11 -10.18
N SER A 173 6.72 -15.93 -9.07
CA SER A 173 5.51 -16.71 -8.79
C SER A 173 4.29 -16.18 -9.54
N LEU A 174 4.05 -14.86 -9.52
CA LEU A 174 2.93 -14.27 -10.26
C LEU A 174 3.15 -14.41 -11.76
N GLY A 175 4.38 -14.32 -12.26
CA GLY A 175 4.67 -14.52 -13.69
C GLY A 175 4.19 -15.87 -14.23
N LEU A 176 4.21 -16.92 -13.41
CA LEU A 176 3.68 -18.25 -13.78
C LEU A 176 2.15 -18.28 -13.92
N LEU A 177 1.44 -17.30 -13.33
CA LEU A 177 -0.01 -17.19 -13.39
C LEU A 177 -0.50 -16.35 -14.60
N ASP A 178 0.43 -15.81 -15.39
CA ASP A 178 0.16 -14.92 -16.53
C ASP A 178 -0.81 -13.75 -16.18
N PRO A 179 -0.48 -12.93 -15.16
CA PRO A 179 -1.29 -11.78 -14.79
C PRO A 179 -1.23 -10.74 -15.89
N PHE A 180 -2.28 -9.92 -16.01
CA PHE A 180 -2.09 -8.62 -16.63
C PHE A 180 -1.25 -7.77 -15.67
N ALA A 181 -0.01 -7.47 -16.03
CA ALA A 181 0.85 -6.62 -15.21
C ALA A 181 0.72 -5.16 -15.68
N ILE A 182 0.32 -4.27 -14.78
CA ILE A 182 0.43 -2.82 -14.98
C ILE A 182 1.64 -2.35 -14.20
N SER A 183 2.65 -1.92 -14.95
CA SER A 183 3.80 -1.25 -14.38
C SER A 183 3.47 0.21 -14.16
N LEU A 184 3.59 0.66 -12.91
CA LEU A 184 3.53 2.07 -12.55
C LEU A 184 4.88 2.76 -12.85
N GLN A 185 5.44 2.48 -14.04
CA GLN A 185 6.65 3.13 -14.56
C GLN A 185 6.36 4.57 -14.98
N SER A 186 7.39 5.41 -14.94
CA SER A 186 7.35 6.86 -15.22
C SER A 186 6.41 7.25 -16.35
N SER A 187 6.63 6.74 -17.55
CA SER A 187 5.93 7.21 -18.76
C SER A 187 4.40 7.17 -18.69
N THR A 188 3.81 6.22 -17.94
CA THR A 188 2.35 6.10 -17.81
C THR A 188 1.77 7.13 -16.83
N ILE A 189 2.56 7.52 -15.83
CA ILE A 189 2.12 8.38 -14.70
C ILE A 189 2.64 9.81 -14.85
N ASP A 190 3.63 10.04 -15.72
CA ASP A 190 4.20 11.36 -16.02
C ASP A 190 3.13 12.45 -16.27
N PRO A 191 1.99 12.18 -16.96
CA PRO A 191 0.90 13.16 -17.09
C PRO A 191 0.29 13.56 -15.74
N ASP A 192 0.07 12.62 -14.83
CA ASP A 192 -0.48 12.90 -13.50
C ASP A 192 0.55 13.58 -12.61
N ILE A 193 1.82 13.20 -12.69
CA ILE A 193 2.93 13.87 -12.00
C ILE A 193 3.04 15.31 -12.48
N ARG A 194 2.98 15.54 -13.78
CA ARG A 194 2.95 16.88 -14.37
C ARG A 194 1.77 17.70 -13.84
N ALA A 195 0.56 17.13 -13.84
CA ALA A 195 -0.61 17.80 -13.30
C ALA A 195 -0.43 18.19 -11.82
N TYR A 196 0.13 17.28 -11.01
CA TYR A 196 0.45 17.53 -9.61
C TYR A 196 1.50 18.65 -9.43
N ILE A 197 2.55 18.67 -10.25
CA ILE A 197 3.57 19.72 -10.25
C ILE A 197 2.96 21.06 -10.61
N LEU A 198 2.24 21.15 -11.72
CA LEU A 198 1.62 22.39 -12.20
C LEU A 198 0.66 22.97 -11.14
N ASN A 199 -0.14 22.12 -10.52
CA ASN A 199 -1.04 22.53 -9.46
C ASN A 199 -0.28 23.03 -8.22
N SER A 200 0.82 22.36 -7.87
CA SER A 200 1.71 22.77 -6.77
C SER A 200 2.38 24.12 -7.04
N LEU A 201 2.88 24.33 -8.26
CA LEU A 201 3.48 25.58 -8.71
C LEU A 201 2.47 26.74 -8.78
N ALA A 202 1.18 26.44 -8.95
CA ALA A 202 0.12 27.45 -8.96
C ALA A 202 -0.37 27.84 -7.56
N LYS A 203 -0.36 26.89 -6.60
CA LYS A 203 -1.00 27.08 -5.29
C LYS A 203 -0.04 27.43 -4.15
N LYS A 204 1.21 26.99 -4.20
CA LYS A 204 2.15 27.15 -3.08
C LYS A 204 2.77 28.54 -3.07
N ASP A 205 2.69 29.24 -1.94
CA ASP A 205 3.11 30.65 -1.82
C ASP A 205 4.57 30.89 -2.21
N GLY A 206 5.47 29.96 -1.91
CA GLY A 206 6.90 30.05 -2.29
C GLY A 206 7.19 29.77 -3.76
N LEU A 207 6.24 29.23 -4.52
CA LEU A 207 6.43 28.82 -5.92
C LEU A 207 5.57 29.62 -6.91
N LYS A 208 4.42 30.14 -6.46
CA LYS A 208 3.43 30.81 -7.31
C LYS A 208 3.93 32.12 -7.94
N GLU A 209 4.85 32.82 -7.28
CA GLU A 209 5.37 34.11 -7.72
C GLU A 209 6.47 33.99 -8.78
N PHE A 210 7.00 32.78 -9.03
CA PHE A 210 8.00 32.58 -10.07
C PHE A 210 7.42 32.75 -11.48
N SER A 211 8.28 33.20 -12.39
CA SER A 211 7.93 33.38 -13.79
C SER A 211 7.63 32.05 -14.48
N GLN A 212 6.95 32.10 -15.62
CA GLN A 212 6.58 30.88 -16.35
C GLN A 212 7.81 30.12 -16.86
N GLU A 213 8.91 30.82 -17.16
CA GLU A 213 10.17 30.18 -17.56
C GLU A 213 10.71 29.29 -16.43
N ILE A 214 10.76 29.80 -15.19
CA ILE A 214 11.24 29.03 -14.04
C ILE A 214 10.30 27.87 -13.71
N LYS A 215 8.99 28.09 -13.78
CA LYS A 215 8.01 27.03 -13.56
C LYS A 215 8.15 25.90 -14.58
N SER A 216 8.41 26.23 -15.84
CA SER A 216 8.67 25.26 -16.90
C SER A 216 9.97 24.49 -16.65
N GLU A 217 11.04 25.17 -16.23
CA GLU A 217 12.32 24.52 -15.86
C GLU A 217 12.13 23.51 -14.70
N ILE A 218 11.34 23.88 -13.67
CA ILE A 218 11.00 22.98 -12.56
C ILE A 218 10.19 21.78 -13.07
N GLU A 219 9.14 22.02 -13.87
CA GLU A 219 8.29 20.97 -14.39
C GLU A 219 9.08 19.94 -15.19
N GLU A 220 9.87 20.38 -16.17
CA GLU A 220 10.63 19.50 -17.05
C GLU A 220 11.65 18.66 -16.27
N THR A 221 12.37 19.31 -15.34
CA THR A 221 13.38 18.64 -14.51
C THR A 221 12.74 17.61 -13.57
N LEU A 222 11.62 17.96 -12.92
CA LEU A 222 10.98 17.06 -11.97
C LEU A 222 10.25 15.91 -12.65
N VAL A 223 9.58 16.13 -13.79
CA VAL A 223 8.91 15.05 -14.53
C VAL A 223 9.96 14.05 -15.02
N SER A 224 11.02 14.53 -15.67
CA SER A 224 12.08 13.66 -16.19
C SER A 224 12.84 12.89 -15.11
N GLY A 225 13.09 13.51 -13.95
CA GLY A 225 13.77 12.88 -12.81
C GLY A 225 12.89 11.99 -11.94
N SER A 226 11.56 12.14 -11.99
CA SER A 226 10.65 11.49 -11.03
C SER A 226 10.68 9.98 -11.07
N GLN A 227 10.97 9.39 -12.24
CA GLN A 227 10.86 7.95 -12.49
C GLN A 227 9.51 7.36 -12.02
N GLY A 228 8.41 8.14 -12.06
CA GLY A 228 7.09 7.72 -11.60
C GLY A 228 6.83 7.90 -10.09
N MET A 229 7.76 8.49 -9.33
CA MET A 229 7.68 8.62 -7.88
C MET A 229 7.07 9.97 -7.44
N PHE A 230 5.78 10.00 -7.13
CA PHE A 230 5.14 11.20 -6.54
C PHE A 230 5.82 11.70 -5.26
N ARG A 231 6.31 10.78 -4.42
CA ARG A 231 6.96 11.14 -3.15
C ARG A 231 8.26 11.90 -3.39
N TRP A 232 9.02 11.50 -4.40
CA TRP A 232 10.25 12.19 -4.80
C TRP A 232 9.92 13.63 -5.23
N VAL A 233 8.89 13.79 -6.07
CA VAL A 233 8.41 15.10 -6.54
C VAL A 233 7.90 15.97 -5.40
N ASP A 234 7.05 15.46 -4.50
CA ASP A 234 6.53 16.21 -3.34
C ASP A 234 7.67 16.73 -2.45
N CYS A 235 8.66 15.88 -2.14
CA CYS A 235 9.80 16.29 -1.34
C CYS A 235 10.63 17.39 -2.02
N LEU A 236 10.88 17.29 -3.32
CA LEU A 236 11.64 18.31 -4.04
C LEU A 236 10.90 19.63 -4.18
N LEU A 237 9.58 19.59 -4.39
CA LEU A 237 8.76 20.80 -4.40
C LEU A 237 8.86 21.54 -3.06
N ARG A 238 8.89 20.83 -1.93
CA ARG A 238 9.08 21.45 -0.60
C ARG A 238 10.46 22.09 -0.44
N ILE A 239 11.50 21.47 -0.97
CA ILE A 239 12.85 22.06 -0.97
C ILE A 239 12.87 23.32 -1.85
N LEU A 240 12.21 23.28 -3.00
CA LEU A 240 12.12 24.42 -3.91
C LEU A 240 11.26 25.56 -3.35
N GLU A 241 10.27 25.28 -2.49
CA GLU A 241 9.49 26.31 -1.79
C GLU A 241 10.35 27.21 -0.90
N GLU A 242 11.51 26.73 -0.43
CA GLU A 242 12.44 27.53 0.38
C GLU A 242 13.31 28.47 -0.50
N CYS A 243 13.29 28.31 -1.82
CA CYS A 243 14.03 29.16 -2.74
C CYS A 243 13.35 30.53 -2.90
N ILE A 244 14.12 31.61 -2.72
CA ILE A 244 13.61 32.98 -2.87
C ILE A 244 13.86 33.52 -4.29
N THR A 245 14.95 33.09 -4.94
CA THR A 245 15.38 33.69 -6.22
C THR A 245 15.37 32.67 -7.36
N PRO A 246 15.18 33.12 -8.61
CA PRO A 246 15.32 32.25 -9.79
C PRO A 246 16.68 31.54 -9.86
N LYS A 247 17.75 32.21 -9.40
CA LYS A 247 19.09 31.62 -9.34
C LYS A 247 19.15 30.46 -8.34
N SER A 248 18.62 30.64 -7.13
CA SER A 248 18.62 29.58 -6.11
C SER A 248 17.78 28.38 -6.53
N VAL A 249 16.68 28.59 -7.27
CA VAL A 249 15.91 27.49 -7.89
C VAL A 249 16.80 26.70 -8.85
N ARG A 250 17.44 27.37 -9.81
CA ARG A 250 18.30 26.69 -10.80
C ARG A 250 19.49 25.97 -10.20
N ASP A 251 20.11 26.55 -9.18
CA ASP A 251 21.21 25.92 -8.47
C ASP A 251 20.70 24.67 -7.72
N THR A 252 19.52 24.74 -7.09
CA THR A 252 18.88 23.59 -6.45
C THR A 252 18.49 22.49 -7.46
N LEU A 253 17.99 22.86 -8.64
CA LEU A 253 17.64 21.92 -9.72
C LEU A 253 18.87 21.17 -10.27
N LYS A 254 20.07 21.75 -10.18
CA LYS A 254 21.34 21.08 -10.57
C LYS A 254 21.85 20.11 -9.50
N GLU A 255 21.50 20.36 -8.25
CA GLU A 255 21.90 19.58 -7.08
C GLU A 255 20.76 18.68 -6.58
N LEU A 256 19.92 18.21 -7.50
CA LEU A 256 18.83 17.31 -7.15
C LEU A 256 19.40 15.94 -6.76
N PRO A 257 18.96 15.36 -5.63
CA PRO A 257 19.32 14.00 -5.28
C PRO A 257 18.75 13.00 -6.29
N GLU A 258 19.52 11.95 -6.59
CA GLU A 258 19.18 10.92 -7.58
C GLU A 258 18.06 9.99 -7.11
N ASP A 259 17.95 9.77 -5.78
CA ASP A 259 17.01 8.82 -5.19
C ASP A 259 16.32 9.39 -3.93
N LEU A 260 15.27 8.67 -3.49
CA LEU A 260 14.49 9.02 -2.30
C LEU A 260 15.33 9.00 -1.02
N ASP A 261 16.30 8.09 -0.91
CA ASP A 261 17.11 7.95 0.31
C ASP A 261 17.98 9.21 0.49
N SER A 262 18.58 9.69 -0.59
CA SER A 262 19.38 10.91 -0.63
C SER A 262 18.54 12.15 -0.34
N ILE A 263 17.28 12.19 -0.80
CA ILE A 263 16.31 13.22 -0.39
C ILE A 263 16.06 13.16 1.12
N TYR A 264 15.81 11.97 1.69
CA TYR A 264 15.56 11.83 3.12
C TYR A 264 16.78 12.24 3.95
N VAL A 265 18.00 11.88 3.53
CA VAL A 265 19.24 12.35 4.17
C VAL A 265 19.29 13.88 4.19
N ARG A 266 19.03 14.52 3.04
CA ARG A 266 19.00 15.98 2.94
C ARG A 266 17.96 16.60 3.88
N ILE A 267 16.75 16.05 3.95
CA ILE A 267 15.70 16.50 4.87
C ILE A 267 16.13 16.32 6.33
N LEU A 268 16.73 15.19 6.68
CA LEU A 268 17.20 14.94 8.04
C LEU A 268 18.36 15.86 8.44
N ASP A 269 19.14 16.34 7.47
CA ASP A 269 20.22 17.28 7.71
C ASP A 269 19.78 18.74 7.89
N THR A 270 18.59 19.11 7.43
CA THR A 270 18.03 20.44 7.75
C THR A 270 17.57 20.55 9.20
N ILE A 271 17.37 19.41 9.89
CA ILE A 271 16.91 19.37 11.28
C ILE A 271 17.99 19.92 12.23
N PRO A 272 17.68 20.92 13.09
CA PRO A 272 18.63 21.46 14.05
C PRO A 272 19.23 20.39 14.96
N LYS A 273 20.53 20.48 15.27
CA LYS A 273 21.24 19.49 16.11
C LYS A 273 20.53 19.17 17.43
N LYS A 274 19.93 20.18 18.08
CA LYS A 274 19.19 20.02 19.34
C LYS A 274 17.92 19.17 19.17
N GLN A 275 17.35 19.11 17.97
CA GLN A 275 16.13 18.37 17.64
C GLN A 275 16.43 16.96 17.12
N LYS A 276 17.61 16.72 16.54
CA LYS A 276 18.00 15.42 15.96
C LYS A 276 17.82 14.26 16.94
N GLU A 277 18.15 14.46 18.22
CA GLU A 277 17.98 13.42 19.23
C GLU A 277 16.51 13.05 19.49
N TYR A 278 15.61 14.04 19.50
CA TYR A 278 14.17 13.79 19.65
C TYR A 278 13.60 13.05 18.43
N ILE A 279 14.03 13.43 17.22
CA ILE A 279 13.63 12.76 15.98
C ILE A 279 14.14 11.32 15.94
N ARG A 280 15.40 11.09 16.33
CA ARG A 280 15.98 9.75 16.43
C ARG A 280 15.19 8.87 17.40
N ARG A 281 14.82 9.41 18.57
CA ARG A 281 13.94 8.69 19.53
C ARG A 281 12.57 8.42 18.95
N ALA A 282 11.95 9.41 18.31
CA ALA A 282 10.66 9.24 17.65
C ALA A 282 10.71 8.09 16.63
N MET A 283 11.73 8.08 15.78
CA MET A 283 11.94 7.03 14.78
C MET A 283 12.16 5.66 15.42
N ASN A 284 12.99 5.55 16.46
CA ASN A 284 13.18 4.29 17.17
C ASN A 284 11.86 3.77 17.74
N TRP A 285 11.07 4.64 18.39
CA TRP A 285 9.76 4.25 18.91
C TRP A 285 8.80 3.84 17.79
N LEU A 286 8.78 4.55 16.67
CA LEU A 286 7.95 4.16 15.52
C LEU A 286 8.34 2.80 14.92
N VAL A 287 9.63 2.45 14.93
CA VAL A 287 10.14 1.20 14.35
C VAL A 287 9.97 0.01 15.30
N PHE A 288 10.16 0.22 16.61
CA PHE A 288 10.23 -0.88 17.58
C PHE A 288 8.99 -1.01 18.49
N SER A 289 7.99 -0.13 18.34
CA SER A 289 6.74 -0.29 19.10
C SER A 289 5.99 -1.53 18.63
N ALA A 290 5.48 -2.30 19.59
CA ALA A 290 4.66 -3.47 19.31
C ALA A 290 3.32 -3.11 18.63
N GLU A 291 2.83 -1.90 18.87
CA GLU A 291 1.59 -1.38 18.29
C GLU A 291 1.83 0.03 17.71
N PRO A 292 1.04 0.44 16.69
CA PRO A 292 1.12 1.79 16.14
C PRO A 292 0.86 2.86 17.21
N LEU A 293 1.83 3.76 17.40
CA LEU A 293 1.71 4.85 18.36
C LEU A 293 0.76 5.94 17.84
N THR A 294 -0.10 6.43 18.72
CA THR A 294 -0.82 7.69 18.49
C THR A 294 0.14 8.88 18.56
N LEU A 295 -0.25 10.01 17.98
CA LEU A 295 0.56 11.24 18.03
C LEU A 295 0.80 11.72 19.48
N GLY A 296 -0.18 11.55 20.36
CA GLY A 296 -0.06 11.87 21.78
C GLY A 296 0.97 10.98 22.49
N GLN A 297 0.89 9.66 22.28
CA GLN A 297 1.88 8.72 22.83
C GLN A 297 3.27 9.01 22.28
N LEU A 298 3.40 9.29 20.98
CA LEU A 298 4.69 9.62 20.37
C LEU A 298 5.29 10.89 21.01
N ALA A 299 4.47 11.91 21.28
CA ALA A 299 4.91 13.13 21.95
C ALA A 299 5.43 12.87 23.37
N GLU A 300 4.80 11.95 24.11
CA GLU A 300 5.23 11.57 25.46
C GLU A 300 6.55 10.78 25.43
N VAL A 301 6.65 9.73 24.60
CA VAL A 301 7.82 8.84 24.58
C VAL A 301 9.09 9.52 24.07
N VAL A 302 8.96 10.53 23.22
CA VAL A 302 10.08 11.35 22.73
C VAL A 302 10.72 12.16 23.86
N GLY A 303 9.95 12.51 24.89
CA GLY A 303 10.43 13.17 26.10
C GLY A 303 11.23 12.25 27.03
N ILE A 304 11.09 10.92 26.89
CA ILE A 304 11.76 9.97 27.77
C ILE A 304 13.25 9.87 27.39
N GLN A 305 14.12 10.03 28.39
CA GLN A 305 15.56 9.83 28.27
C GLN A 305 15.87 8.41 28.74
N TYR A 306 16.41 7.57 27.86
CA TYR A 306 16.97 6.28 28.23
C TYR A 306 18.48 6.31 27.99
N ASP A 307 19.23 5.92 29.02
CA ASP A 307 20.67 5.73 28.97
C ASP A 307 20.93 4.25 28.66
N VAL A 308 21.25 3.95 27.39
CA VAL A 308 21.43 2.57 26.90
C VAL A 308 22.63 1.91 27.58
N ASP A 309 23.61 2.71 28.00
CA ASP A 309 24.85 2.24 28.63
C ASP A 309 24.67 1.87 30.11
N LYS A 310 23.54 2.25 30.73
CA LYS A 310 23.26 1.92 32.14
C LYS A 310 22.67 0.52 32.36
N TYR A 311 22.16 -0.12 31.31
CA TYR A 311 21.46 -1.40 31.42
C TYR A 311 22.20 -2.58 30.76
N SER A 312 23.34 -2.34 30.11
CA SER A 312 24.20 -3.40 29.58
C SER A 312 25.13 -4.04 30.62
N GLU A 313 25.26 -3.48 31.82
CA GLU A 313 26.15 -4.03 32.86
C GLU A 313 25.47 -5.03 33.81
N ASP A 314 24.15 -5.23 33.74
CA ASP A 314 23.44 -6.10 34.70
C ASP A 314 23.19 -7.55 34.22
N SER A 315 23.69 -7.96 33.05
CA SER A 315 23.57 -9.34 32.58
C SER A 315 24.70 -10.29 32.97
N GLU A 316 25.77 -9.83 33.64
CA GLU A 316 26.89 -10.69 34.07
C GLU A 316 26.92 -11.06 35.57
N ASN A 317 26.00 -10.55 36.40
CA ASN A 317 26.00 -10.82 37.86
C ASN A 317 24.75 -11.55 38.39
N ARG A 318 24.19 -12.50 37.62
CA ARG A 318 23.31 -13.54 38.19
C ARG A 318 23.95 -14.91 38.07
N VAL A 319 24.94 -15.14 38.94
CA VAL A 319 25.36 -16.47 39.37
C VAL A 319 24.75 -16.73 40.75
N ASP A 320 24.00 -17.83 40.83
CA ASP A 320 23.57 -18.64 41.98
C ASP A 320 22.91 -18.01 43.22
N THR A 321 21.63 -18.34 43.41
CA THR A 321 21.20 -19.25 44.49
C THR A 321 19.89 -19.93 44.15
#